data_AF-A0A3L7IVZ6-F1
#
_entry.id   AF-A0A3L7IVZ6-F1
#
_cell.length_a   1.000
_cell.length_b   1.000
_cell.length_c   1.000
_cell.angle_alpha   90.00
_cell.angle_beta   90.00
_cell.angle_gamma   90.00
#
_symmetry.space_group_name_H-M   'P 1'
#
loop_
_entity.id
_entity.type
_entity.pdbx_description
1 polymer ?
#
loop_
_entity_poly.entity_id
_entity_poly.type
_entity_poly.pdbx_seq_one_letter_code
_entity_poly.pdbx_strand_id
1 'polypeptide(L)'
;MPSSRQTVSPRVKKRRVAVVAGIVAVSAVLAGCATAATSTGATGDRPQPAVSVEPAAVSTVTALEPASGSVSGGTTVSVTGAGLKKATAVTVGGVPATDVVVKDDSSLTFVAPASVNYTAAAADVVVLEGETPIGSPSPFTYAVETGVDAQLSYAMAHWSNYNEAEWGNLNPVGGDCANFVSQTLIQRGWTQSDAWHNEGAGADWTPTWGYVPAMDDWFASSKGPEVTRLSLEQRDQVKVGDVAMFDWNKNETPDHVMIVSKVFTEGGKTVIQLVGHNKDFDYRDLDNTITVEHPGGNAWFWSIPA
;
A
#
# COMPACT_ATOMS: atom_id res chain seq x y z
N MET A 1 -53.53 26.56 25.73
CA MET A 1 -53.01 25.51 26.63
C MET A 1 -53.61 24.18 26.18
N PRO A 2 -52.78 23.27 25.64
CA PRO A 2 -52.16 22.25 26.48
C PRO A 2 -50.64 22.12 26.26
N SER A 3 -50.04 21.40 27.21
CA SER A 3 -48.64 21.33 27.61
C SER A 3 -47.75 20.51 26.66
N SER A 4 -46.60 21.06 26.27
CA SER A 4 -45.53 20.35 25.58
C SER A 4 -44.74 19.47 26.56
N ARG A 5 -44.83 18.14 26.43
CA ARG A 5 -43.86 17.22 27.04
C ARG A 5 -42.61 17.17 26.18
N GLN A 6 -41.50 17.72 26.67
CA GLN A 6 -40.17 17.45 26.15
C GLN A 6 -39.77 16.01 26.47
N THR A 7 -39.47 15.22 25.45
CA THR A 7 -38.80 13.93 25.59
C THR A 7 -37.29 14.16 25.63
N VAL A 8 -36.70 13.98 26.81
CA VAL A 8 -35.25 14.01 27.02
C VAL A 8 -34.66 12.70 26.49
N SER A 9 -33.82 12.77 25.47
CA SER A 9 -33.02 11.63 25.00
C SER A 9 -31.87 11.33 25.98
N PRO A 10 -31.59 10.06 26.31
CA PRO A 10 -30.50 9.73 27.23
C PRO A 10 -29.14 9.91 26.54
N ARG A 11 -28.27 10.71 27.15
CA ARG A 11 -26.86 10.85 26.75
C ARG A 11 -26.11 9.53 26.97
N VAL A 12 -25.69 8.89 25.88
CA VAL A 12 -24.73 7.78 25.92
C VAL A 12 -23.36 8.32 26.34
N LYS A 13 -22.90 7.98 27.54
CA LYS A 13 -21.53 8.27 28.00
C LYS A 13 -20.55 7.40 27.21
N LYS A 14 -19.77 7.99 26.30
CA LYS A 14 -18.58 7.34 25.73
C LYS A 14 -17.56 7.11 26.86
N ARG A 15 -17.39 5.86 27.29
CA ARG A 15 -16.27 5.44 28.15
C ARG A 15 -15.00 5.47 27.30
N ARG A 16 -14.10 6.41 27.59
CA ARG A 16 -12.73 6.38 27.08
C ARG A 16 -11.99 5.25 27.80
N VAL A 17 -11.62 4.20 27.07
CA VAL A 17 -10.67 3.20 27.54
C VAL A 17 -9.27 3.77 27.30
N ALA A 18 -8.58 4.12 28.37
CA ALA A 18 -7.17 4.50 28.32
C ALA A 18 -6.34 3.21 28.22
N VAL A 19 -5.62 3.03 27.12
CA VAL A 19 -4.57 2.01 27.01
C VAL A 19 -3.33 2.58 27.69
N VAL A 20 -2.98 2.02 28.85
CA VAL A 20 -1.74 2.33 29.55
C VAL A 20 -0.63 1.50 28.90
N ALA A 21 0.22 2.15 28.11
CA ALA A 21 1.48 1.56 27.65
C ALA A 21 2.46 1.51 28.84
N GLY A 22 2.66 0.33 29.41
CA GLY A 22 3.66 0.09 30.45
C GLY A 22 5.06 0.07 29.84
N ILE A 23 5.83 1.12 30.10
CA ILE A 23 7.29 1.15 29.89
C ILE A 23 7.93 0.39 31.05
N VAL A 24 8.50 -0.79 30.78
CA VAL A 24 9.36 -1.50 31.73
C VAL A 24 10.77 -0.94 31.57
N ALA A 25 11.14 0.00 32.45
CA ALA A 25 12.53 0.40 32.65
C ALA A 25 13.19 -0.62 33.60
N VAL A 26 14.08 -1.47 33.07
CA VAL A 26 14.94 -2.32 33.89
C VAL A 26 16.17 -1.51 34.30
N SER A 27 16.10 -0.90 35.48
CA SER A 27 17.27 -0.33 36.15
C SER A 27 18.01 -1.45 36.88
N ALA A 28 19.17 -1.85 36.37
CA ALA A 28 20.07 -2.76 37.08
C ALA A 28 20.80 -1.99 38.20
N VAL A 29 20.45 -2.30 39.45
CA VAL A 29 21.16 -1.83 40.66
C VAL A 29 22.35 -2.75 40.90
N LEU A 30 23.56 -2.21 40.72
CA LEU A 30 24.82 -2.80 41.18
C LEU A 30 24.94 -2.63 42.71
N ALA A 31 24.77 -3.69 43.47
CA ALA A 31 25.34 -3.85 44.81
C ALA A 31 25.25 -5.32 45.27
N GLY A 32 26.35 -6.06 45.11
CA GLY A 32 26.50 -7.40 45.67
C GLY A 32 27.89 -7.54 46.26
N CYS A 33 27.99 -7.39 47.59
CA CYS A 33 29.19 -7.69 48.36
C CYS A 33 29.53 -9.18 48.23
N ALA A 34 30.73 -9.52 47.76
CA ALA A 34 31.27 -10.87 47.83
C ALA A 34 32.28 -10.97 48.98
N THR A 35 31.92 -11.76 49.99
CA THR A 35 32.82 -12.23 51.04
C THR A 35 33.81 -13.24 50.48
N ALA A 36 35.09 -13.07 50.82
CA ALA A 36 36.14 -14.04 50.50
C ALA A 36 35.90 -15.35 51.28
N ALA A 37 35.83 -16.46 50.54
CA ALA A 37 35.95 -17.80 51.09
C ALA A 37 37.15 -18.49 50.43
N THR A 38 38.23 -18.60 51.20
CA THR A 38 39.42 -19.39 50.87
C THR A 38 39.04 -20.87 50.87
N SER A 39 39.20 -21.56 49.75
CA SER A 39 39.26 -23.03 49.74
C SER A 39 40.46 -23.49 48.91
N THR A 40 41.33 -24.24 49.58
CA THR A 40 42.53 -24.88 49.02
C THR A 40 42.15 -26.21 48.39
N GLY A 41 42.42 -26.39 47.10
CA GLY A 41 42.23 -27.65 46.40
C GLY A 41 42.95 -27.65 45.06
N ALA A 42 44.18 -28.14 45.04
CA ALA A 42 44.94 -28.39 43.82
C ALA A 42 44.57 -29.76 43.23
N THR A 43 44.09 -29.79 41.99
CA THR A 43 44.22 -30.95 41.08
C THR A 43 44.36 -30.45 39.65
N GLY A 44 45.29 -31.05 38.90
CA GLY A 44 45.96 -30.50 37.72
C GLY A 44 45.08 -29.99 36.59
N ASP A 45 45.41 -28.77 36.16
CA ASP A 45 44.84 -28.12 34.99
C ASP A 45 45.60 -28.60 33.75
N ARG A 46 44.96 -29.44 32.93
CA ARG A 46 45.44 -29.76 31.59
C ARG A 46 45.04 -28.56 30.73
N PRO A 47 45.95 -27.83 30.06
CA PRO A 47 45.55 -26.69 29.24
C PRO A 47 44.52 -27.15 28.21
N GLN A 48 43.27 -26.73 28.38
CA GLN A 48 42.24 -26.95 27.37
C GLN A 48 42.66 -26.09 26.16
N PRO A 49 42.79 -26.68 24.95
CA PRO A 49 43.07 -25.88 23.77
C PRO A 49 42.01 -24.78 23.69
N ALA A 50 42.45 -23.52 23.65
CA ALA A 50 41.55 -22.42 23.40
C ALA A 50 40.86 -22.70 22.06
N VAL A 51 39.54 -22.92 22.09
CA VAL A 51 38.74 -23.02 20.88
C VAL A 51 38.72 -21.62 20.30
N SER A 52 39.61 -21.37 19.33
CA SER A 52 39.54 -20.18 18.50
C SER A 52 38.28 -20.29 17.65
N VAL A 53 37.20 -19.68 18.12
CA VAL A 53 36.02 -19.47 17.28
C VAL A 53 36.38 -18.34 16.32
N GLU A 54 36.73 -18.72 15.08
CA GLU A 54 36.83 -17.75 13.99
C GLU A 54 35.46 -17.08 13.83
N PRO A 55 35.37 -15.74 13.83
CA PRO A 55 34.10 -15.05 13.62
C PRO A 55 33.52 -15.50 12.29
N ALA A 56 32.26 -15.97 12.29
CA ALA A 56 31.57 -16.28 11.05
C ALA A 56 31.61 -15.04 10.13
N ALA A 57 32.06 -15.22 8.90
CA ALA A 57 32.08 -14.14 7.92
C ALA A 57 30.64 -13.62 7.71
N VAL A 58 30.40 -12.37 8.10
CA VAL A 58 29.13 -11.67 7.87
C VAL A 58 28.99 -11.40 6.38
N SER A 59 27.79 -11.61 5.84
CA SER A 59 27.53 -11.24 4.46
C SER A 59 27.55 -9.74 4.31
N THR A 60 28.01 -9.27 3.16
CA THR A 60 28.06 -7.85 2.85
C THR A 60 27.35 -7.61 1.53
N VAL A 61 26.55 -6.55 1.51
CA VAL A 61 26.04 -5.96 0.27
C VAL A 61 26.89 -4.73 0.00
N THR A 62 27.49 -4.67 -1.18
CA THR A 62 28.37 -3.57 -1.59
C THR A 62 27.70 -2.63 -2.58
N ALA A 63 26.75 -3.12 -3.39
CA ALA A 63 25.99 -2.30 -4.32
C ALA A 63 24.60 -2.87 -4.61
N LEU A 64 23.67 -1.96 -4.87
CA LEU A 64 22.35 -2.20 -5.45
C LEU A 64 22.27 -1.45 -6.78
N GLU A 65 21.85 -2.12 -7.84
CA GLU A 65 21.68 -1.50 -9.17
C GLU A 65 20.34 -1.91 -9.80
N PRO A 66 19.38 -0.98 -9.96
CA PRO A 66 19.39 0.39 -9.43
C PRO A 66 19.25 0.42 -7.89
N ALA A 67 19.70 1.51 -7.25
CA ALA A 67 19.51 1.76 -5.80
C ALA A 67 18.20 2.53 -5.49
N SER A 68 17.32 2.66 -6.48
CA SER A 68 16.00 3.26 -6.36
C SER A 68 15.01 2.57 -7.29
N GLY A 69 13.71 2.80 -7.07
CA GLY A 69 12.68 2.32 -7.98
C GLY A 69 11.30 2.88 -7.66
N SER A 70 10.37 2.61 -8.58
CA SER A 70 8.97 3.03 -8.50
C SER A 70 8.28 2.61 -7.19
N VAL A 71 7.48 3.52 -6.62
CA VAL A 71 6.58 3.22 -5.48
C VAL A 71 5.57 2.11 -5.79
N SER A 72 5.24 1.86 -7.06
CA SER A 72 4.41 0.71 -7.46
C SER A 72 5.16 -0.62 -7.47
N GLY A 73 6.49 -0.61 -7.25
CA GLY A 73 7.33 -1.79 -7.27
C GLY A 73 7.68 -2.25 -8.70
N GLY A 74 8.08 -3.51 -8.85
CA GLY A 74 8.42 -4.11 -10.15
C GLY A 74 9.85 -3.80 -10.62
N THR A 75 10.59 -2.97 -9.90
CA THR A 75 12.00 -2.66 -10.22
C THR A 75 12.86 -3.89 -9.95
N THR A 76 13.47 -4.45 -10.99
CA THR A 76 14.45 -5.54 -10.84
C THR A 76 15.78 -4.96 -10.37
N VAL A 77 16.23 -5.36 -9.18
CA VAL A 77 17.47 -4.90 -8.55
C VAL A 77 18.51 -6.00 -8.58
N SER A 78 19.71 -5.67 -9.05
CA SER A 78 20.91 -6.51 -8.93
C SER A 78 21.68 -6.14 -7.68
N VAL A 79 22.02 -7.15 -6.88
CA VAL A 79 22.81 -7.01 -5.66
C VAL A 79 24.20 -7.56 -5.91
N THR A 80 25.22 -6.78 -5.55
CA THR A 80 26.63 -7.23 -5.53
C THR A 80 27.10 -7.28 -4.08
N GLY A 81 27.89 -8.29 -3.73
CA GLY A 81 28.30 -8.51 -2.34
C GLY A 81 29.23 -9.70 -2.12
N ALA A 82 29.20 -10.24 -0.91
CA ALA A 82 29.88 -11.48 -0.52
C ALA A 82 29.03 -12.29 0.47
N GLY A 83 29.17 -13.61 0.48
CA GLY A 83 28.41 -14.50 1.36
C GLY A 83 26.92 -14.54 1.02
N LEU A 84 26.53 -14.29 -0.23
CA LEU A 84 25.14 -14.23 -0.66
C LEU A 84 24.54 -15.59 -1.00
N LYS A 85 25.33 -16.68 -1.08
CA LYS A 85 24.83 -18.03 -1.39
C LYS A 85 23.81 -18.57 -0.38
N LYS A 86 23.84 -18.08 0.85
CA LYS A 86 22.92 -18.46 1.94
C LYS A 86 21.62 -17.64 1.95
N ALA A 87 21.49 -16.65 1.07
CA ALA A 87 20.27 -15.86 0.98
C ALA A 87 19.10 -16.74 0.53
N THR A 88 17.99 -16.66 1.26
CA THR A 88 16.73 -17.34 0.91
C THR A 88 15.59 -16.36 0.67
N ALA A 89 15.73 -15.11 1.14
CA ALA A 89 14.75 -14.05 0.94
C ALA A 89 15.41 -12.67 0.97
N VAL A 90 14.70 -11.67 0.45
CA VAL A 90 15.04 -10.25 0.53
C VAL A 90 13.79 -9.50 0.94
N THR A 91 13.94 -8.49 1.80
CA THR A 91 12.89 -7.50 2.07
C THR A 91 13.37 -6.11 1.69
N VAL A 92 12.42 -5.24 1.31
CA VAL A 92 12.66 -3.81 1.06
C VAL A 92 11.69 -3.01 1.91
N GLY A 93 12.20 -2.23 2.87
CA GLY A 93 11.37 -1.52 3.84
C GLY A 93 10.50 -2.46 4.69
N GLY A 94 10.95 -3.71 4.90
CA GLY A 94 10.21 -4.75 5.61
C GLY A 94 9.17 -5.53 4.78
N VAL A 95 8.92 -5.14 3.52
CA VAL A 95 8.03 -5.88 2.61
C VAL A 95 8.83 -6.95 1.85
N PRO A 96 8.36 -8.20 1.78
CA PRO A 96 9.03 -9.25 1.00
C PRO A 96 9.15 -8.87 -0.48
N ALA A 97 10.37 -8.99 -1.01
CA ALA A 97 10.62 -8.92 -2.45
C ALA A 97 10.17 -10.20 -3.16
N THR A 98 9.94 -10.11 -4.47
CA THR A 98 9.63 -11.26 -5.33
C THR A 98 10.83 -11.60 -6.22
N ASP A 99 10.77 -12.75 -6.90
CA ASP A 99 11.77 -13.19 -7.87
C ASP A 99 13.22 -13.11 -7.37
N VAL A 100 13.41 -13.48 -6.09
CA VAL A 100 14.73 -13.56 -5.48
C VAL A 100 15.51 -14.73 -6.12
N VAL A 101 16.54 -14.41 -6.87
CA VAL A 101 17.40 -15.38 -7.57
C VAL A 101 18.84 -15.18 -7.12
N VAL A 102 19.36 -16.13 -6.34
CA VAL A 102 20.77 -16.18 -5.97
C VAL A 102 21.57 -16.77 -7.12
N LYS A 103 22.47 -15.98 -7.71
CA LYS A 103 23.30 -16.40 -8.85
C LYS A 103 24.56 -17.11 -8.37
N ASP A 104 25.26 -16.48 -7.43
CA ASP A 104 26.49 -16.99 -6.83
C ASP A 104 26.74 -16.34 -5.46
N ASP A 105 27.96 -16.50 -4.90
CA ASP A 105 28.26 -15.97 -3.56
C ASP A 105 28.39 -14.45 -3.54
N SER A 106 28.56 -13.84 -4.71
CA SER A 106 28.78 -12.42 -4.90
C SER A 106 27.61 -11.70 -5.57
N SER A 107 26.58 -12.41 -6.03
CA SER A 107 25.45 -11.81 -6.73
C SER A 107 24.12 -12.51 -6.49
N LEU A 108 23.07 -11.70 -6.30
CA LEU A 108 21.67 -12.11 -6.41
C LEU A 108 20.86 -11.01 -7.12
N THR A 109 19.67 -11.35 -7.61
CA THR A 109 18.68 -10.40 -8.11
C THR A 109 17.37 -10.55 -7.36
N PHE A 110 16.58 -9.49 -7.27
CA PHE A 110 15.20 -9.54 -6.77
C PHE A 110 14.35 -8.49 -7.48
N VAL A 111 13.03 -8.59 -7.37
CA VAL A 111 12.08 -7.56 -7.79
C VAL A 111 11.55 -6.84 -6.56
N ALA A 112 11.76 -5.52 -6.52
CA ALA A 112 11.30 -4.68 -5.42
C ALA A 112 9.75 -4.71 -5.36
N PRO A 113 9.16 -4.93 -4.18
CA PRO A 113 7.72 -4.87 -4.02
C PRO A 113 7.22 -3.42 -4.14
N ALA A 114 5.91 -3.22 -4.20
CA ALA A 114 5.33 -1.88 -4.01
C ALA A 114 5.69 -1.34 -2.62
N SER A 115 5.93 -0.03 -2.53
CA SER A 115 6.11 0.61 -1.23
C SER A 115 4.79 0.65 -0.47
N VAL A 116 4.86 0.69 0.86
CA VAL A 116 3.66 0.79 1.69
C VAL A 116 2.92 2.07 1.32
N ASN A 117 1.64 1.91 0.94
CA ASN A 117 0.75 3.01 0.52
C ASN A 117 1.32 3.88 -0.61
N TYR A 118 2.11 3.29 -1.52
CA TYR A 118 2.68 3.99 -2.68
C TYR A 118 3.43 5.27 -2.30
N THR A 119 4.05 5.31 -1.12
CA THR A 119 4.74 6.49 -0.61
C THR A 119 6.20 6.49 -1.03
N ALA A 120 6.68 7.63 -1.55
CA ALA A 120 8.10 7.86 -1.82
C ALA A 120 8.85 8.04 -0.50
N ALA A 121 9.85 7.19 -0.26
CA ALA A 121 10.61 7.17 0.99
C ALA A 121 11.93 6.39 0.83
N ALA A 122 12.87 6.67 1.74
CA ALA A 122 13.99 5.77 1.96
C ALA A 122 13.49 4.44 2.56
N ALA A 123 14.10 3.35 2.14
CA ALA A 123 13.81 2.00 2.59
C ALA A 123 15.11 1.20 2.74
N ASP A 124 15.08 0.23 3.64
CA ASP A 124 16.21 -0.67 3.86
C ASP A 124 16.00 -1.97 3.08
N VAL A 125 17.00 -2.35 2.28
CA VAL A 125 17.11 -3.69 1.69
C VAL A 125 17.81 -4.60 2.69
N VAL A 126 17.15 -5.68 3.08
CA VAL A 126 17.68 -6.67 4.02
C VAL A 126 17.68 -8.04 3.36
N VAL A 127 18.86 -8.65 3.28
CA VAL A 127 19.03 -10.03 2.81
C VAL A 127 18.92 -10.99 3.99
N LEU A 128 18.14 -12.05 3.83
CA LEU A 128 17.78 -12.99 4.90
C LEU A 128 18.22 -14.43 4.56
N GLU A 129 18.59 -15.19 5.59
CA GLU A 129 18.62 -16.65 5.62
C GLU A 129 17.51 -17.12 6.57
N GLY A 130 16.48 -17.76 6.02
CA GLY A 130 15.19 -17.89 6.70
C GLY A 130 14.62 -16.51 7.04
N GLU A 131 14.43 -16.25 8.33
CA GLU A 131 13.97 -14.96 8.87
C GLU A 131 15.11 -14.10 9.44
N THR A 132 16.35 -14.59 9.39
CA THR A 132 17.49 -13.94 10.04
C THR A 132 18.28 -13.08 9.04
N PRO A 133 18.50 -11.78 9.32
CA PRO A 133 19.40 -10.95 8.52
C PRO A 133 20.82 -11.50 8.50
N ILE A 134 21.40 -11.64 7.30
CA ILE A 134 22.76 -12.18 7.13
C ILE A 134 23.84 -11.12 6.92
N GLY A 135 23.44 -9.85 6.80
CA GLY A 135 24.31 -8.69 6.64
C GLY A 135 23.62 -7.40 7.11
N SER A 136 24.34 -6.27 7.00
CA SER A 136 23.76 -4.96 7.31
C SER A 136 22.73 -4.52 6.26
N PRO A 137 21.68 -3.77 6.66
CA PRO A 137 20.76 -3.16 5.72
C PRO A 137 21.47 -2.28 4.70
N SER A 138 20.95 -2.25 3.47
CA SER A 138 21.45 -1.40 2.39
C SER A 138 20.40 -0.37 1.97
N PRO A 139 20.78 0.90 1.74
CA PRO A 139 19.82 1.95 1.44
C PRO A 139 19.24 1.76 0.04
N PHE A 140 17.92 1.90 -0.05
CA PHE A 140 17.15 1.96 -1.30
C PHE A 140 16.16 3.11 -1.22
N THR A 141 15.80 3.71 -2.35
CA THR A 141 14.83 4.83 -2.38
C THR A 141 13.64 4.49 -3.27
N TYR A 142 12.44 4.51 -2.69
CA TYR A 142 11.22 4.52 -3.48
C TYR A 142 10.93 5.93 -4.00
N ALA A 143 10.63 6.05 -5.28
CA ALA A 143 10.31 7.31 -5.95
C ALA A 143 9.02 7.21 -6.76
N VAL A 144 8.35 8.34 -6.95
CA VAL A 144 7.27 8.48 -7.93
C VAL A 144 7.92 8.63 -9.31
N GLU A 145 7.85 7.58 -10.13
CA GLU A 145 8.52 7.51 -11.43
C GLU A 145 7.53 7.55 -12.59
N THR A 146 6.29 7.11 -12.37
CA THR A 146 5.26 6.98 -13.42
C THR A 146 3.97 7.77 -13.10
N GLY A 147 3.09 7.92 -14.08
CA GLY A 147 1.75 8.47 -13.85
C GLY A 147 0.92 7.62 -12.89
N VAL A 148 1.04 6.29 -12.98
CA VAL A 148 0.37 5.36 -12.05
C VAL A 148 0.89 5.58 -10.63
N ASP A 149 2.19 5.80 -10.45
CA ASP A 149 2.76 6.13 -9.14
C ASP A 149 2.10 7.36 -8.54
N ALA A 150 2.06 8.46 -9.30
CA ALA A 150 1.47 9.72 -8.84
C ALA A 150 -0.03 9.58 -8.53
N GLN A 151 -0.77 8.82 -9.37
CA GLN A 151 -2.17 8.50 -9.15
C GLN A 151 -2.40 7.81 -7.80
N LEU A 152 -1.63 6.75 -7.53
CA LEU A 152 -1.82 5.92 -6.34
C LEU A 152 -1.27 6.58 -5.08
N SER A 153 -0.15 7.31 -5.16
CA SER A 153 0.34 8.14 -4.05
C SER A 153 -0.72 9.15 -3.62
N TYR A 154 -1.37 9.82 -4.58
CA TYR A 154 -2.46 10.75 -4.27
C TYR A 154 -3.67 10.03 -3.69
N ALA A 155 -4.12 8.94 -4.32
CA ALA A 155 -5.26 8.18 -3.84
C ALA A 155 -5.07 7.73 -2.38
N MET A 156 -3.88 7.22 -2.04
CA MET A 156 -3.56 6.79 -0.67
C MET A 156 -3.43 7.94 0.33
N ALA A 157 -3.01 9.13 -0.13
CA ALA A 157 -2.96 10.31 0.73
C ALA A 157 -4.35 10.90 1.01
N HIS A 158 -5.32 10.68 0.12
CA HIS A 158 -6.59 11.42 0.12
C HIS A 158 -7.86 10.59 0.31
N TRP A 159 -7.81 9.26 0.25
CA TRP A 159 -9.01 8.40 0.37
C TRP A 159 -9.86 8.63 1.63
N SER A 160 -9.25 9.11 2.72
CA SER A 160 -9.94 9.51 3.96
C SER A 160 -9.63 10.94 4.40
N ASN A 161 -8.84 11.68 3.61
CA ASN A 161 -8.44 13.05 3.88
C ASN A 161 -8.68 13.91 2.64
N TYR A 162 -9.90 14.43 2.54
CA TYR A 162 -10.44 15.01 1.32
C TYR A 162 -9.70 16.31 0.98
N ASN A 163 -9.32 16.46 -0.29
CA ASN A 163 -8.70 17.69 -0.80
C ASN A 163 -9.77 18.73 -1.22
N GLU A 164 -10.63 19.11 -0.27
CA GLU A 164 -11.76 20.00 -0.54
C GLU A 164 -11.33 21.42 -0.94
N ALA A 165 -10.15 21.86 -0.50
CA ALA A 165 -9.64 23.20 -0.81
C ALA A 165 -9.33 23.37 -2.30
N GLU A 166 -8.92 22.30 -2.97
CA GLU A 166 -8.60 22.31 -4.40
C GLU A 166 -9.79 21.86 -5.26
N TRP A 167 -10.51 20.82 -4.80
CA TRP A 167 -11.48 20.11 -5.66
C TRP A 167 -12.93 20.20 -5.19
N GLY A 168 -13.18 20.86 -4.06
CA GLY A 168 -14.51 20.97 -3.48
C GLY A 168 -15.04 19.67 -2.90
N ASN A 169 -16.23 19.76 -2.29
CA ASN A 169 -16.95 18.63 -1.72
C ASN A 169 -18.19 18.33 -2.57
N LEU A 170 -18.16 17.23 -3.33
CA LEU A 170 -19.27 16.83 -4.20
C LEU A 170 -20.22 15.82 -3.51
N ASN A 171 -20.04 15.52 -2.22
CA ASN A 171 -20.94 14.64 -1.47
C ASN A 171 -22.39 15.15 -1.42
N PRO A 172 -22.67 16.45 -1.25
CA PRO A 172 -24.05 16.95 -1.20
C PRO A 172 -24.88 16.65 -2.46
N VAL A 173 -24.20 16.43 -3.60
CA VAL A 173 -24.82 16.08 -4.89
C VAL A 173 -24.60 14.61 -5.27
N GLY A 174 -23.99 13.81 -4.39
CA GLY A 174 -23.69 12.38 -4.62
C GLY A 174 -22.51 12.11 -5.55
N GLY A 175 -21.78 13.14 -5.97
CA GLY A 175 -20.78 13.05 -7.04
C GLY A 175 -19.34 12.76 -6.60
N ASP A 176 -19.10 12.58 -5.30
CA ASP A 176 -17.74 12.64 -4.78
C ASP A 176 -16.86 11.44 -5.14
N CYS A 177 -17.44 10.25 -5.35
CA CYS A 177 -16.70 9.10 -5.88
C CYS A 177 -16.08 9.38 -7.25
N ALA A 178 -16.84 9.99 -8.16
CA ALA A 178 -16.33 10.44 -9.45
C ALA A 178 -15.38 11.62 -9.32
N ASN A 179 -15.67 12.57 -8.41
CA ASN A 179 -14.77 13.68 -8.09
C ASN A 179 -13.38 13.17 -7.69
N PHE A 180 -13.30 12.22 -6.75
CA PHE A 180 -12.06 11.62 -6.28
C PHE A 180 -11.31 10.91 -7.39
N VAL A 181 -12.00 10.05 -8.16
CA VAL A 181 -11.39 9.38 -9.31
C VAL A 181 -10.81 10.39 -10.29
N SER A 182 -11.56 11.45 -10.60
CA SER A 182 -11.10 12.51 -11.50
C SER A 182 -9.84 13.22 -11.00
N GLN A 183 -9.75 13.50 -9.69
CA GLN A 183 -8.54 14.07 -9.08
C GLN A 183 -7.34 13.14 -9.26
N THR A 184 -7.50 11.83 -9.04
CA THR A 184 -6.39 10.88 -9.22
C THR A 184 -5.92 10.84 -10.68
N LEU A 185 -6.82 11.00 -11.65
CA LEU A 185 -6.49 11.04 -13.08
C LEU A 185 -5.71 12.30 -13.45
N ILE A 186 -6.00 13.45 -12.82
CA ILE A 186 -5.15 14.64 -12.94
C ILE A 186 -3.72 14.33 -12.46
N GLN A 187 -3.57 13.66 -11.32
CA GLN A 187 -2.23 13.30 -10.81
C GLN A 187 -1.51 12.29 -11.70
N ARG A 188 -2.27 11.42 -12.39
CA ARG A 188 -1.73 10.53 -13.44
C ARG A 188 -1.16 11.28 -14.64
N GLY A 189 -1.46 12.58 -14.77
CA GLY A 189 -1.00 13.44 -15.85
C GLY A 189 -2.08 13.80 -16.87
N TRP A 190 -3.36 13.48 -16.59
CA TRP A 190 -4.45 13.92 -17.46
C TRP A 190 -4.66 15.42 -17.32
N THR A 191 -5.11 16.05 -18.41
CA THR A 191 -5.40 17.48 -18.45
C THR A 191 -6.90 17.69 -18.58
N GLN A 192 -7.43 18.66 -17.84
CA GLN A 192 -8.83 19.06 -17.97
C GLN A 192 -9.16 19.53 -19.40
N SER A 193 -10.43 19.40 -19.78
CA SER A 193 -10.94 19.84 -21.09
C SER A 193 -12.35 20.42 -20.93
N ASP A 194 -12.88 21.06 -21.97
CA ASP A 194 -14.27 21.54 -22.00
C ASP A 194 -15.28 20.43 -21.66
N ALA A 195 -14.94 19.18 -21.99
CA ALA A 195 -15.80 18.02 -21.77
C ALA A 195 -15.59 17.33 -20.42
N TRP A 196 -14.52 17.65 -19.67
CA TRP A 196 -14.18 17.04 -18.37
C TRP A 196 -13.34 18.03 -17.55
N HIS A 197 -13.97 18.72 -16.61
CA HIS A 197 -13.32 19.73 -15.76
C HIS A 197 -13.99 19.88 -14.39
N ASN A 198 -13.22 20.46 -13.46
CA ASN A 198 -13.62 21.04 -12.19
C ASN A 198 -12.73 22.24 -11.90
N GLU A 199 -13.38 23.40 -11.76
CA GLU A 199 -12.77 24.69 -11.51
C GLU A 199 -13.38 25.34 -10.26
N GLY A 200 -12.57 26.19 -9.60
CA GLY A 200 -13.01 26.95 -8.44
C GLY A 200 -13.43 26.08 -7.25
N ALA A 201 -12.77 24.93 -7.04
CA ALA A 201 -13.06 23.99 -5.96
C ALA A 201 -14.52 23.51 -5.95
N GLY A 202 -14.96 22.96 -7.09
CA GLY A 202 -16.31 22.44 -7.28
C GLY A 202 -17.38 23.51 -7.54
N ALA A 203 -16.97 24.75 -7.83
CA ALA A 203 -17.89 25.82 -8.19
C ALA A 203 -18.40 25.70 -9.64
N ASP A 204 -17.54 25.23 -10.55
CA ASP A 204 -17.89 24.91 -11.93
C ASP A 204 -17.30 23.56 -12.31
N TRP A 205 -18.14 22.57 -12.62
CA TRP A 205 -17.70 21.23 -12.97
C TRP A 205 -18.67 20.55 -13.93
N THR A 206 -18.11 19.76 -14.84
CA THR A 206 -18.90 19.01 -15.83
C THR A 206 -19.49 17.72 -15.26
N PRO A 207 -20.66 17.26 -15.74
CA PRO A 207 -21.19 15.95 -15.36
C PRO A 207 -20.18 14.80 -15.52
N THR A 208 -19.36 14.79 -16.57
CA THR A 208 -18.33 13.76 -16.79
C THR A 208 -17.25 13.73 -15.68
N TRP A 209 -17.06 14.83 -14.94
CA TRP A 209 -16.13 14.93 -13.81
C TRP A 209 -16.70 14.28 -12.55
N GLY A 210 -17.95 14.60 -12.22
CA GLY A 210 -18.55 14.32 -10.91
C GLY A 210 -19.76 13.39 -10.94
N TYR A 211 -20.22 12.94 -12.10
CA TYR A 211 -21.39 12.06 -12.22
C TYR A 211 -21.02 10.76 -12.94
N VAL A 212 -21.13 9.64 -12.23
CA VAL A 212 -20.61 8.33 -12.66
C VAL A 212 -21.14 7.89 -14.03
N PRO A 213 -22.45 7.95 -14.34
CA PRO A 213 -22.94 7.62 -15.68
C PRO A 213 -22.34 8.47 -16.79
N ALA A 214 -22.20 9.79 -16.57
CA ALA A 214 -21.60 10.67 -17.57
C ALA A 214 -20.10 10.39 -17.76
N MET A 215 -19.39 10.03 -16.69
CA MET A 215 -17.98 9.59 -16.77
C MET A 215 -17.85 8.29 -17.57
N ASP A 216 -18.70 7.29 -17.32
CA ASP A 216 -18.69 6.01 -18.02
C ASP A 216 -19.01 6.17 -19.51
N ASP A 217 -20.05 6.94 -19.84
CA ASP A 217 -20.41 7.28 -21.22
C ASP A 217 -19.26 8.00 -21.93
N TRP A 218 -18.57 8.90 -21.23
CA TRP A 218 -17.43 9.62 -21.79
C TRP A 218 -16.26 8.69 -22.10
N PHE A 219 -15.90 7.78 -21.18
CA PHE A 219 -14.88 6.73 -21.41
C PHE A 219 -15.23 5.82 -22.59
N ALA A 220 -16.52 5.52 -22.79
CA ALA A 220 -16.98 4.73 -23.93
C ALA A 220 -16.99 5.49 -25.27
N SER A 221 -16.87 6.83 -25.24
CA SER A 221 -17.07 7.67 -26.41
C SER A 221 -15.79 7.91 -27.21
N SER A 222 -15.94 8.19 -28.51
CA SER A 222 -14.83 8.65 -29.38
C SER A 222 -14.28 10.04 -29.03
N LYS A 223 -14.96 10.78 -28.15
CA LYS A 223 -14.51 12.06 -27.59
C LYS A 223 -13.87 11.90 -26.21
N GLY A 224 -13.80 10.65 -25.75
CA GLY A 224 -13.18 10.24 -24.50
C GLY A 224 -11.67 10.06 -24.61
N PRO A 225 -11.02 9.72 -23.49
CA PRO A 225 -9.63 9.31 -23.46
C PRO A 225 -9.45 7.95 -24.14
N GLU A 226 -8.21 7.62 -24.50
CA GLU A 226 -7.88 6.29 -25.00
C GLU A 226 -7.88 5.28 -23.83
N VAL A 227 -8.98 4.54 -23.69
CA VAL A 227 -9.17 3.52 -22.64
C VAL A 227 -9.83 2.28 -23.23
N THR A 228 -9.61 1.13 -22.60
CA THR A 228 -10.20 -0.16 -23.02
C THR A 228 -11.18 -0.67 -21.98
N ARG A 229 -12.41 -0.98 -22.37
CA ARG A 229 -13.38 -1.61 -21.46
C ARG A 229 -13.01 -3.08 -21.22
N LEU A 230 -12.97 -3.50 -19.97
CA LEU A 230 -12.81 -4.89 -19.54
C LEU A 230 -14.03 -5.32 -18.73
N SER A 231 -14.60 -6.47 -19.07
CA SER A 231 -15.63 -7.12 -18.26
C SER A 231 -15.03 -7.82 -17.03
N LEU A 232 -15.88 -8.25 -16.08
CA LEU A 232 -15.46 -9.08 -14.95
C LEU A 232 -14.81 -10.41 -15.38
N GLU A 233 -15.17 -10.95 -16.54
CA GLU A 233 -14.56 -12.17 -17.08
C GLU A 233 -13.11 -11.94 -17.53
N GLN A 234 -12.76 -10.69 -17.85
CA GLN A 234 -11.43 -10.25 -18.24
C GLN A 234 -10.64 -9.65 -17.07
N ARG A 235 -11.02 -9.99 -15.82
CA ARG A 235 -10.37 -9.45 -14.61
C ARG A 235 -8.87 -9.76 -14.52
N ASP A 236 -8.39 -10.75 -15.25
CA ASP A 236 -6.98 -11.10 -15.38
C ASP A 236 -6.15 -10.06 -16.16
N GLN A 237 -6.81 -9.17 -16.91
CA GLN A 237 -6.19 -8.07 -17.65
C GLN A 237 -6.19 -6.74 -16.88
N VAL A 238 -6.88 -6.68 -15.73
CA VAL A 238 -6.97 -5.48 -14.90
C VAL A 238 -5.64 -5.20 -14.23
N LYS A 239 -5.22 -3.93 -14.21
CA LYS A 239 -3.98 -3.48 -13.58
C LYS A 239 -4.22 -2.34 -12.59
N VAL A 240 -3.24 -2.15 -11.69
CA VAL A 240 -3.24 -1.03 -10.75
C VAL A 240 -3.37 0.30 -11.50
N GLY A 241 -4.21 1.19 -10.98
CA GLY A 241 -4.55 2.48 -11.60
C GLY A 241 -5.69 2.43 -12.60
N ASP A 242 -6.19 1.25 -12.98
CA ASP A 242 -7.44 1.15 -13.76
C ASP A 242 -8.64 1.68 -12.95
N VAL A 243 -9.71 2.05 -13.65
CA VAL A 243 -10.94 2.55 -13.02
C VAL A 243 -11.98 1.44 -12.99
N ALA A 244 -12.57 1.16 -11.83
CA ALA A 244 -13.67 0.21 -11.66
C ALA A 244 -15.00 0.96 -11.58
N MET A 245 -15.95 0.56 -12.41
CA MET A 245 -17.33 1.04 -12.44
C MET A 245 -18.25 -0.01 -11.83
N PHE A 246 -19.29 0.44 -11.13
CA PHE A 246 -20.22 -0.43 -10.43
C PHE A 246 -21.67 -0.09 -10.73
N ASP A 247 -22.48 -1.11 -11.00
CA ASP A 247 -23.93 -1.04 -11.06
C ASP A 247 -24.49 -1.96 -9.96
N TRP A 248 -24.96 -1.35 -8.87
CA TRP A 248 -25.43 -2.08 -7.71
C TRP A 248 -26.80 -2.71 -7.91
N ASN A 249 -27.61 -2.12 -8.79
CA ASN A 249 -29.03 -2.43 -8.90
C ASN A 249 -29.40 -3.12 -10.23
N LYS A 250 -28.44 -3.31 -11.13
CA LYS A 250 -28.56 -3.97 -12.44
C LYS A 250 -29.49 -3.26 -13.42
N ASN A 251 -29.52 -1.94 -13.40
CA ASN A 251 -30.26 -1.15 -14.38
C ASN A 251 -29.40 -0.73 -15.58
N GLU A 252 -28.18 -1.25 -15.70
CA GLU A 252 -27.19 -0.95 -16.75
C GLU A 252 -26.64 0.49 -16.66
N THR A 253 -26.90 1.21 -15.57
CA THR A 253 -26.38 2.55 -15.29
C THR A 253 -25.46 2.47 -14.07
N PRO A 254 -24.18 2.88 -14.18
CA PRO A 254 -23.27 2.77 -13.06
C PRO A 254 -23.63 3.76 -11.93
N ASP A 255 -23.66 3.24 -10.72
CA ASP A 255 -23.95 3.94 -9.47
C ASP A 255 -22.68 4.49 -8.79
N HIS A 256 -21.53 3.84 -8.99
CA HIS A 256 -20.30 4.15 -8.26
C HIS A 256 -19.04 3.88 -9.08
N VAL A 257 -17.93 4.51 -8.68
CA VAL A 257 -16.63 4.39 -9.33
C VAL A 257 -15.50 4.42 -8.31
N MET A 258 -14.45 3.63 -8.53
CA MET A 258 -13.26 3.54 -7.67
C MET A 258 -11.99 3.33 -8.52
N ILE A 259 -10.80 3.55 -7.94
CA ILE A 259 -9.52 3.20 -8.57
C ILE A 259 -9.08 1.80 -8.11
N VAL A 260 -8.51 1.00 -9.01
CA VAL A 260 -7.85 -0.26 -8.69
C VAL A 260 -6.55 0.02 -7.94
N SER A 261 -6.53 -0.25 -6.63
CA SER A 261 -5.39 -0.01 -5.74
C SER A 261 -4.45 -1.20 -5.59
N LYS A 262 -4.89 -2.42 -5.90
CA LYS A 262 -4.03 -3.61 -5.86
C LYS A 262 -4.59 -4.72 -6.74
N VAL A 263 -3.70 -5.45 -7.39
CA VAL A 263 -4.01 -6.69 -8.11
C VAL A 263 -2.99 -7.75 -7.71
N PHE A 264 -3.45 -8.94 -7.34
CA PHE A 264 -2.58 -10.07 -7.00
C PHE A 264 -3.30 -11.41 -7.28
N THR A 265 -2.57 -12.52 -7.22
CA THR A 265 -3.17 -13.86 -7.37
C THR A 265 -3.26 -14.54 -6.02
N GLU A 266 -4.44 -15.07 -5.69
CA GLU A 266 -4.66 -15.92 -4.52
C GLU A 266 -5.48 -17.14 -4.94
N GLY A 267 -5.02 -18.35 -4.61
CA GLY A 267 -5.71 -19.59 -4.97
C GLY A 267 -5.93 -19.78 -6.48
N GLY A 268 -5.05 -19.22 -7.32
CA GLY A 268 -5.17 -19.26 -8.78
C GLY A 268 -6.19 -18.28 -9.37
N LYS A 269 -6.71 -17.35 -8.57
CA LYS A 269 -7.65 -16.31 -9.01
C LYS A 269 -7.02 -14.93 -8.86
N THR A 270 -7.27 -14.06 -9.83
CA THR A 270 -6.92 -12.64 -9.71
C THR A 270 -7.81 -11.99 -8.65
N VAL A 271 -7.23 -11.44 -7.60
CA VAL A 271 -7.89 -10.63 -6.57
C VAL A 271 -7.64 -9.16 -6.88
N ILE A 272 -8.70 -8.34 -6.74
CA ILE A 272 -8.67 -6.90 -7.06
C ILE A 272 -9.11 -6.14 -5.81
N GLN A 273 -8.30 -5.17 -5.39
CA GLN A 273 -8.63 -4.23 -4.33
C GLN A 273 -8.72 -2.81 -4.88
N LEU A 274 -9.52 -1.99 -4.20
CA LEU A 274 -9.98 -0.70 -4.70
C LEU A 274 -9.81 0.41 -3.65
N VAL A 275 -9.60 1.64 -4.12
CA VAL A 275 -9.56 2.87 -3.32
C VAL A 275 -10.61 3.86 -3.82
N GLY A 276 -11.34 4.51 -2.93
CA GLY A 276 -12.44 5.42 -3.31
C GLY A 276 -13.14 6.11 -2.13
N HIS A 277 -14.02 7.07 -2.48
CA HIS A 277 -14.80 7.92 -1.57
C HIS A 277 -16.26 7.45 -1.41
N ASN A 278 -17.10 8.26 -0.73
CA ASN A 278 -18.50 8.03 -0.28
C ASN A 278 -18.65 6.94 0.79
N LYS A 279 -17.99 5.81 0.57
CA LYS A 279 -17.64 4.86 1.63
C LYS A 279 -16.13 4.68 1.56
N ASP A 280 -15.43 5.47 2.36
CA ASP A 280 -13.97 5.61 2.28
C ASP A 280 -13.26 4.28 2.53
N PHE A 281 -12.43 3.87 1.56
CA PHE A 281 -11.56 2.71 1.65
C PHE A 281 -10.29 2.89 0.82
N ASP A 282 -9.19 2.25 1.24
CA ASP A 282 -7.88 2.20 0.56
C ASP A 282 -7.58 0.85 -0.13
N TYR A 283 -8.13 -0.25 0.38
CA TYR A 283 -7.96 -1.59 -0.20
C TYR A 283 -9.25 -2.43 -0.12
N ARG A 284 -10.37 -1.86 -0.57
CA ARG A 284 -11.68 -2.54 -0.59
C ARG A 284 -11.65 -3.73 -1.54
N ASP A 285 -11.96 -4.92 -1.05
CA ASP A 285 -12.01 -6.14 -1.85
C ASP A 285 -13.21 -6.14 -2.81
N LEU A 286 -12.94 -6.27 -4.12
CA LEU A 286 -13.96 -6.26 -5.18
C LEU A 286 -15.03 -7.33 -4.98
N ASP A 287 -14.60 -8.57 -4.72
CA ASP A 287 -15.50 -9.72 -4.69
C ASP A 287 -16.45 -9.60 -3.47
N ASN A 288 -15.93 -9.21 -2.31
CA ASN A 288 -16.75 -8.86 -1.14
C ASN A 288 -17.72 -7.70 -1.44
N THR A 289 -17.29 -6.68 -2.18
CA THR A 289 -18.15 -5.56 -2.54
C THR A 289 -19.36 -5.99 -3.37
N ILE A 290 -19.17 -6.81 -4.41
CA ILE A 290 -20.28 -7.22 -5.31
C ILE A 290 -21.06 -8.46 -4.83
N THR A 291 -20.52 -9.23 -3.87
CA THR A 291 -21.21 -10.45 -3.36
C THR A 291 -21.79 -10.30 -1.96
N VAL A 292 -21.19 -9.47 -1.11
CA VAL A 292 -21.60 -9.31 0.30
C VAL A 292 -22.21 -7.93 0.56
N GLU A 293 -21.52 -6.86 0.17
CA GLU A 293 -21.99 -5.49 0.46
C GLU A 293 -23.14 -5.06 -0.47
N HIS A 294 -23.05 -5.45 -1.74
CA HIS A 294 -24.07 -5.22 -2.76
C HIS A 294 -24.40 -6.54 -3.46
N PRO A 295 -25.10 -7.49 -2.80
CA PRO A 295 -25.28 -8.83 -3.32
C PRO A 295 -25.88 -8.85 -4.72
N GLY A 296 -25.10 -9.36 -5.67
CA GLY A 296 -25.47 -9.48 -7.06
C GLY A 296 -25.06 -8.29 -7.92
N GLY A 297 -24.50 -7.21 -7.38
CA GLY A 297 -24.03 -6.06 -8.16
C GLY A 297 -23.09 -6.46 -9.32
N ASN A 298 -23.10 -5.65 -10.37
CA ASN A 298 -22.22 -5.82 -11.52
C ASN A 298 -21.06 -4.81 -11.47
N ALA A 299 -19.96 -5.14 -12.13
CA ALA A 299 -18.83 -4.23 -12.30
C ALA A 299 -18.18 -4.41 -13.67
N TRP A 300 -17.45 -3.40 -14.10
CA TRP A 300 -16.53 -3.46 -15.24
C TRP A 300 -15.38 -2.49 -15.00
N PHE A 301 -14.37 -2.54 -15.86
CA PHE A 301 -13.19 -1.70 -15.73
C PHE A 301 -12.93 -0.92 -16.99
N TRP A 302 -12.35 0.26 -16.81
CA TRP A 302 -11.68 1.01 -17.85
C TRP A 302 -10.18 0.87 -17.65
N SER A 303 -9.57 0.11 -18.54
CA SER A 303 -8.13 -0.11 -18.56
C SER A 303 -7.44 1.09 -19.18
N ILE A 304 -6.63 1.78 -18.39
CA ILE A 304 -5.94 3.02 -18.80
C ILE A 304 -4.49 2.68 -19.18
N PRO A 305 -3.98 3.08 -20.35
CA PRO A 305 -2.57 2.90 -20.70
C PRO A 305 -1.63 3.42 -19.61
N ALA A 306 -0.52 2.71 -19.38
CA ALA A 306 0.45 3.03 -18.33
C ALA A 306 1.07 4.43 -18.53
#